data_AF-A0A560DPV3-F1
#
_entry.id   AF-A0A560DPV3-F1
#
_cell.length_a   1.000
_cell.length_b   1.000
_cell.length_c   1.000
_cell.angle_alpha   90.00
_cell.angle_beta   90.00
_cell.angle_gamma   90.00
#
_symmetry.space_group_name_H-M   'P 1'
#
loop_
_entity.id
_entity.type
_entity.pdbx_description
1 polymer ?
#
loop_
_entity_poly.entity_id
_entity_poly.type
_entity_poly.pdbx_seq_one_letter_code
_entity_poly.pdbx_strand_id
1 'polypeptide(L)'
;MNKLFKWQFLGPLALFAATLGSEAAAAALAYDPSSELLWFINLKMFGIFQRSYALLSDYVAVDRFQLFGIALPIFALACFGLAAKSRLPLALATHLSAAYAALLLLSWQTPGVPASTQASLGPIAVPTGAGFYVLAGLIGTCLLSTAISHLLYLRLVREEA
;
A
#
# COMPACT_ATOMS: atom_id res chain seq x y z
N MET A 1 21.00 -16.50 -7.46
CA MET A 1 19.75 -15.71 -7.58
C MET A 1 20.08 -14.38 -8.23
N ASN A 2 19.42 -14.06 -9.34
CA ASN A 2 19.62 -12.77 -10.01
C ASN A 2 19.21 -11.62 -9.08
N LYS A 3 19.98 -10.52 -9.08
CA LYS A 3 19.65 -9.31 -8.30
C LYS A 3 18.20 -8.87 -8.59
N LEU A 4 17.79 -8.95 -9.85
CA LEU A 4 16.45 -8.64 -10.34
C LEU A 4 15.32 -9.40 -9.63
N PHE A 5 15.55 -10.65 -9.20
CA PHE A 5 14.58 -11.42 -8.41
C PHE A 5 14.32 -10.80 -7.04
N LYS A 6 15.36 -10.26 -6.38
CA LYS A 6 15.21 -9.61 -5.07
C LYS A 6 14.44 -8.29 -5.16
N TRP A 7 14.50 -7.61 -6.31
CA TRP A 7 13.77 -6.35 -6.52
C TRP A 7 12.24 -6.52 -6.53
N GLN A 8 11.73 -7.73 -6.79
CA GLN A 8 10.31 -8.05 -6.63
C GLN A 8 9.83 -8.00 -5.17
N PHE A 9 10.74 -7.95 -4.20
CA PHE A 9 10.38 -7.79 -2.80
C PHE A 9 10.05 -6.34 -2.44
N LEU A 10 10.48 -5.38 -3.27
CA LEU A 10 10.41 -3.95 -2.95
C LEU A 10 8.96 -3.45 -2.79
N GLY A 11 8.05 -3.85 -3.69
CA GLY A 11 6.63 -3.48 -3.60
C GLY A 11 5.97 -3.96 -2.31
N PRO A 12 5.96 -5.29 -2.03
CA PRO A 12 5.43 -5.84 -0.78
C PRO A 12 6.04 -5.22 0.49
N LEU A 13 7.36 -4.99 0.48
CA LEU A 13 8.06 -4.37 1.62
C LEU A 13 7.62 -2.93 1.85
N ALA A 14 7.57 -2.10 0.79
CA ALA A 14 7.17 -0.70 0.89
C ALA A 14 5.73 -0.56 1.40
N LEU A 15 4.83 -1.40 0.89
CA LEU A 15 3.42 -1.44 1.27
C LEU A 15 3.23 -1.84 2.74
N PHE A 16 3.94 -2.88 3.18
CA PHE A 16 3.95 -3.30 4.58
C PHE A 16 4.49 -2.20 5.50
N ALA A 17 5.65 -1.63 5.18
CA ALA A 17 6.26 -0.57 5.97
C ALA A 17 5.36 0.67 6.09
N ALA A 18 4.71 1.07 5.00
CA ALA A 18 3.80 2.22 5.01
C ALA A 18 2.53 1.94 5.84
N THR A 19 1.97 0.74 5.72
CA THR A 19 0.77 0.36 6.49
C THR A 19 1.09 0.24 7.98
N LEU A 20 2.23 -0.39 8.31
CA LEU A 20 2.73 -0.46 9.69
C LEU A 20 3.01 0.93 10.26
N GLY A 21 3.62 1.82 9.47
CA GLY A 21 3.89 3.20 9.86
C GLY A 21 2.61 3.99 10.14
N SER A 22 1.57 3.79 9.33
CA SER A 22 0.25 4.40 9.55
C SER A 22 -0.37 3.94 10.88
N GLU A 23 -0.39 2.63 11.13
CA GLU A 23 -0.92 2.07 12.38
C GLU A 23 -0.12 2.50 13.60
N ALA A 24 1.22 2.53 13.49
CA ALA A 24 2.09 3.01 14.55
C ALA A 24 1.89 4.49 14.84
N ALA A 25 1.69 5.33 13.81
CA ALA A 25 1.39 6.75 13.97
C ALA A 25 0.04 6.97 14.68
N ALA A 26 -0.99 6.20 14.31
CA ALA A 26 -2.28 6.25 14.98
C ALA A 26 -2.19 5.79 16.46
N ALA A 27 -1.46 4.71 16.73
CA ALA A 27 -1.23 4.22 18.09
C ALA A 27 -0.42 5.20 18.95
N ALA A 28 0.64 5.81 18.39
CA ALA A 28 1.44 6.81 19.08
C ALA A 28 0.62 8.07 19.39
N LEU A 29 -0.23 8.51 18.45
CA LEU A 29 -1.12 9.66 18.66
C LEU A 29 -2.17 9.40 19.75
N ALA A 30 -2.63 8.16 19.91
CA ALA A 30 -3.52 7.78 21.01
C ALA A 30 -2.83 7.89 22.39
N TYR A 31 -1.51 7.75 22.44
CA TYR A 31 -0.73 7.91 23.66
C TYR A 31 -0.39 9.36 23.97
N ASP A 32 -0.04 10.16 22.95
CA ASP A 32 0.23 11.60 23.07
C ASP A 32 -0.60 12.41 22.06
N PRO A 33 -1.86 12.76 22.43
CA PRO A 33 -2.75 13.50 21.55
C PRO A 33 -2.38 14.99 21.41
N SER A 34 -1.44 15.49 22.23
CA SER A 34 -1.01 16.90 22.21
C SER A 34 0.03 17.20 21.14
N SER A 35 0.64 16.17 20.56
CA SER A 35 1.72 16.30 19.59
C SER A 35 1.22 16.70 18.19
N GLU A 36 1.53 17.92 17.78
CA GLU A 36 1.23 18.42 16.43
C GLU A 36 1.91 17.59 15.32
N LEU A 37 3.12 17.07 15.60
CA LEU A 37 3.86 16.26 14.63
C LEU A 37 3.19 14.91 14.38
N LEU A 38 2.67 14.25 15.42
CA LEU A 38 1.93 12.99 15.26
C LEU A 38 0.62 13.22 14.50
N TRP A 39 -0.06 14.34 14.75
CA TRP A 39 -1.23 14.75 13.97
C TRP A 39 -0.88 14.96 12.49
N PHE A 40 0.24 15.64 12.20
CA PHE A 40 0.71 15.84 10.83
C PHE A 40 1.01 14.50 10.14
N ILE A 41 1.75 13.61 10.80
CA ILE A 41 2.09 12.29 10.23
C ILE A 41 0.81 11.47 9.97
N ASN A 42 -0.06 11.36 10.97
CA ASN A 42 -1.28 10.56 10.87
C ASN A 42 -2.26 11.09 9.81
N LEU A 43 -2.53 12.41 9.80
CA LEU A 43 -3.53 13.00 8.90
C LEU A 43 -2.97 13.36 7.52
N LYS A 44 -1.77 13.95 7.44
CA LYS A 44 -1.23 14.49 6.18
C LYS A 44 -0.37 13.50 5.42
N MET A 45 0.38 12.64 6.12
CA MET A 45 1.25 11.65 5.48
C MET A 45 0.51 10.32 5.27
N PHE A 46 -0.22 9.85 6.28
CA PHE A 46 -0.92 8.55 6.25
C PHE A 46 -2.44 8.64 6.11
N GLY A 47 -3.02 9.82 5.85
CA GLY A 47 -4.46 9.99 5.69
C GLY A 47 -5.09 9.13 4.58
N ILE A 48 -4.31 8.65 3.61
CA ILE A 48 -4.73 7.68 2.60
C ILE A 48 -5.17 6.33 3.21
N PHE A 49 -4.50 5.88 4.27
CA PHE A 49 -4.83 4.65 4.97
C PHE A 49 -6.12 4.80 5.78
N GLN A 50 -6.39 6.00 6.33
CA GLN A 50 -7.67 6.29 6.99
C GLN A 50 -8.85 6.26 6.01
N ARG A 51 -8.69 6.82 4.81
CA ARG A 51 -9.75 6.77 3.77
C ARG A 51 -10.02 5.36 3.28
N SER A 52 -8.95 4.60 3.03
CA SER A 52 -9.10 3.19 2.64
C SER A 52 -9.64 2.34 3.77
N TYR A 53 -9.35 2.65 5.03
CA TYR A 53 -9.97 2.00 6.18
C TYR A 53 -11.48 2.25 6.19
N ALA A 54 -11.92 3.50 6.01
CA ALA A 54 -13.34 3.83 5.94
C ALA A 54 -14.07 3.08 4.80
N LEU A 55 -13.45 2.95 3.62
CA LEU A 55 -14.02 2.14 2.54
C LEU A 55 -14.05 0.64 2.86
N LEU A 56 -13.02 0.12 3.53
CA LEU A 56 -12.96 -1.31 3.86
C LEU A 56 -13.89 -1.66 5.03
N SER A 57 -14.12 -0.75 5.97
CA SER A 57 -14.97 -1.00 7.14
C SER A 57 -16.43 -1.25 6.75
N ASP A 58 -16.88 -0.76 5.59
CA ASP A 58 -18.20 -1.07 5.04
C ASP A 58 -18.37 -2.56 4.67
N TYR A 59 -17.26 -3.26 4.40
CA TYR A 59 -17.24 -4.68 4.03
C TYR A 59 -16.72 -5.58 5.14
N VAL A 60 -15.74 -5.10 5.92
CA VAL A 60 -15.03 -5.87 6.95
C VAL A 60 -14.83 -5.00 8.19
N ALA A 61 -15.65 -5.23 9.22
CA ALA A 61 -15.56 -4.54 10.51
C ALA A 61 -14.53 -5.21 11.45
N VAL A 62 -13.26 -5.24 11.04
CA VAL A 62 -12.17 -5.78 11.85
C VAL A 62 -11.12 -4.70 12.07
N ASP A 63 -10.78 -4.45 13.34
CA ASP A 63 -9.75 -3.48 13.70
C ASP A 63 -8.40 -3.87 13.07
N ARG A 64 -7.68 -2.89 12.54
CA ARG A 64 -6.34 -3.07 11.95
C ARG A 64 -6.30 -4.09 10.81
N PHE A 65 -7.44 -4.31 10.14
CA PHE A 65 -7.57 -5.27 9.04
C PHE A 65 -6.64 -4.95 7.87
N GLN A 66 -6.34 -3.68 7.61
CA GLN A 66 -5.38 -3.30 6.58
C GLN A 66 -3.98 -3.85 6.85
N LEU A 67 -3.52 -3.82 8.10
CA LEU A 67 -2.24 -4.38 8.49
C LEU A 67 -2.30 -5.91 8.57
N PHE A 68 -3.19 -6.46 9.38
CA PHE A 68 -3.20 -7.90 9.68
C PHE A 68 -3.89 -8.76 8.61
N GLY A 69 -4.89 -8.23 7.94
CA GLY A 69 -5.67 -8.93 6.93
C GLY A 69 -5.11 -8.80 5.51
N ILE A 70 -4.37 -7.74 5.21
CA ILE A 70 -3.89 -7.45 3.84
C ILE A 70 -2.37 -7.33 3.79
N ALA A 71 -1.79 -6.30 4.41
CA ALA A 71 -0.38 -5.98 4.24
C ALA A 71 0.55 -7.07 4.78
N LEU A 72 0.26 -7.61 5.97
CA LEU A 72 1.07 -8.65 6.62
C LEU A 72 1.02 -9.98 5.84
N PRO A 73 -0.13 -10.52 5.41
CA PRO A 73 -0.16 -11.71 4.55
C PRO A 73 0.60 -11.55 3.24
N ILE A 74 0.47 -10.40 2.57
CA ILE A 74 1.21 -10.09 1.33
C ILE A 74 2.72 -10.09 1.61
N PHE A 75 3.15 -9.44 2.70
CA PHE A 75 4.55 -9.38 3.11
C PHE A 75 5.10 -10.75 3.51
N ALA A 76 4.34 -11.54 4.27
CA ALA A 76 4.72 -12.89 4.67
C ALA A 76 4.85 -13.81 3.44
N LEU A 77 3.95 -13.69 2.47
CA LEU A 77 4.02 -14.42 1.21
C LEU A 77 5.27 -14.04 0.41
N ALA A 78 5.62 -12.75 0.38
CA ALA A 78 6.85 -12.26 -0.24
C ALA A 78 8.10 -12.80 0.47
N CYS A 79 8.13 -12.77 1.80
CA CYS A 79 9.20 -13.35 2.62
C CYS A 79 9.35 -14.86 2.37
N PHE A 80 8.24 -15.59 2.31
CA PHE A 80 8.22 -17.01 1.99
C PHE A 80 8.79 -17.28 0.59
N GLY A 81 8.34 -16.53 -0.43
CA GLY A 81 8.87 -16.62 -1.79
C GLY A 81 10.38 -16.37 -1.85
N LEU A 82 10.87 -15.40 -1.08
CA LEU A 82 12.30 -15.07 -1.02
C LEU A 82 13.12 -16.15 -0.30
N ALA A 83 12.65 -16.64 0.84
CA ALA A 83 13.31 -17.66 1.65
C ALA A 83 13.33 -19.03 0.95
N ALA A 84 12.18 -19.45 0.41
CA ALA A 84 12.03 -20.68 -0.35
C ALA A 84 12.59 -20.59 -1.78
N LYS A 85 13.07 -19.40 -2.19
CA LYS A 85 13.54 -19.10 -3.56
C LYS A 85 12.48 -19.45 -4.63
N SER A 86 11.21 -19.38 -4.26
CA SER A 86 10.09 -19.74 -5.11
C SER A 86 9.54 -18.50 -5.83
N ARG A 87 9.38 -18.62 -7.15
CA ARG A 87 8.92 -17.51 -8.00
C ARG A 87 7.43 -17.24 -7.86
N LEU A 88 6.63 -18.28 -7.66
CA LEU A 88 5.17 -18.18 -7.63
C LEU A 88 4.68 -17.34 -6.43
N PRO A 89 5.10 -17.60 -5.18
CA PRO A 89 4.68 -16.78 -4.03
C PRO A 89 5.14 -15.32 -4.18
N LEU A 90 6.34 -15.10 -4.72
CA LEU A 90 6.86 -13.75 -4.94
C LEU A 90 6.03 -13.01 -5.98
N ALA A 91 5.72 -13.66 -7.11
CA ALA A 91 4.86 -13.11 -8.15
C ALA A 91 3.48 -12.76 -7.59
N LEU A 92 2.81 -13.69 -6.89
CA LEU A 92 1.53 -13.43 -6.25
C LEU A 92 1.59 -12.23 -5.30
N ALA A 93 2.62 -12.15 -4.46
CA ALA A 93 2.78 -11.02 -3.54
C ALA A 93 2.96 -9.69 -4.30
N THR A 94 3.71 -9.66 -5.41
CA THR A 94 3.85 -8.44 -6.22
C THR A 94 2.52 -7.98 -6.84
N HIS A 95 1.73 -8.92 -7.38
CA HIS A 95 0.43 -8.61 -7.97
C HIS A 95 -0.59 -8.16 -6.92
N LEU A 96 -0.66 -8.84 -5.77
CA LEU A 96 -1.50 -8.43 -4.66
C LEU A 96 -1.09 -7.05 -4.11
N SER A 97 0.21 -6.76 -4.05
CA SER A 97 0.70 -5.43 -3.66
C SER A 97 0.23 -4.34 -4.62
N ALA A 98 0.32 -4.60 -5.93
CA ALA A 98 -0.16 -3.66 -6.94
C ALA A 98 -1.69 -3.48 -6.89
N ALA A 99 -2.44 -4.56 -6.66
CA ALA A 99 -3.89 -4.49 -6.47
C ALA A 99 -4.27 -3.64 -5.25
N TYR A 100 -3.59 -3.83 -4.12
CA TYR A 100 -3.84 -3.01 -2.93
C TYR A 100 -3.40 -1.55 -3.13
N ALA A 101 -2.27 -1.29 -3.80
CA ALA A 101 -1.88 0.08 -4.16
C ALA A 101 -2.91 0.76 -5.07
N ALA A 102 -3.54 0.03 -5.99
CA ALA A 102 -4.65 0.52 -6.79
C ALA A 102 -5.90 0.80 -5.92
N LEU A 103 -6.20 -0.06 -4.95
CA LEU A 103 -7.27 0.19 -3.98
C LEU A 103 -7.01 1.46 -3.15
N LEU A 104 -5.78 1.68 -2.70
CA LEU A 104 -5.39 2.92 -2.02
C LEU A 104 -5.65 4.12 -2.94
N LEU A 105 -5.23 4.06 -4.20
CA LEU A 105 -5.51 5.11 -5.18
C LEU A 105 -7.01 5.35 -5.39
N LEU A 106 -7.82 4.30 -5.47
CA LEU A 106 -9.28 4.42 -5.59
C LEU A 106 -9.88 5.07 -4.34
N SER A 107 -9.43 4.68 -3.14
CA SER A 107 -9.88 5.27 -1.87
C SER A 107 -9.56 6.75 -1.74
N TRP A 108 -8.54 7.21 -2.46
CA TRP A 108 -8.26 8.64 -2.57
C TRP A 108 -9.31 9.38 -3.41
N GLN A 109 -9.73 8.76 -4.51
CA GLN A 109 -10.63 9.37 -5.49
C GLN A 109 -12.10 9.35 -5.05
N THR A 110 -12.48 8.40 -4.19
CA THR A 110 -13.80 8.41 -3.57
C THR A 110 -13.95 9.65 -2.70
N PRO A 111 -15.02 10.46 -2.87
CA PRO A 111 -15.31 11.58 -1.99
C PRO A 111 -15.39 11.07 -0.55
N GLY A 112 -14.52 11.57 0.32
CA GLY A 112 -14.64 11.29 1.75
C GLY A 112 -16.00 11.79 2.25
N VAL A 113 -16.59 11.10 3.23
CA VAL A 113 -17.79 11.59 3.93
C VAL A 113 -17.59 13.06 4.31
N PRO A 114 -18.37 14.00 3.77
CA PRO A 114 -18.13 15.41 4.01
C PRO A 114 -18.64 15.76 5.41
N ALA A 115 -17.76 16.29 6.26
CA ALA A 115 -18.20 17.10 7.40
C ALA A 115 -18.62 18.53 6.96
N SER A 116 -18.56 18.84 5.66
CA SER A 116 -18.93 20.16 5.13
C SER A 116 -19.78 20.06 3.86
N THR A 117 -21.02 20.51 3.98
CA THR A 117 -22.06 20.65 2.96
C THR A 117 -21.68 21.70 1.90
N GLN A 118 -20.66 21.47 1.08
CA GLN A 118 -20.37 22.30 -0.10
C GLN A 118 -20.40 21.45 -1.37
N ALA A 119 -21.51 21.56 -2.09
CA ALA A 119 -21.91 20.71 -3.21
C ALA A 119 -21.51 21.26 -4.60
N SER A 120 -20.64 22.28 -4.71
CA SER A 120 -20.45 22.98 -6.00
C SER A 120 -19.04 22.98 -6.59
N LEU A 121 -18.07 22.33 -5.97
CA LEU A 121 -16.72 22.18 -6.52
C LEU A 121 -16.26 20.76 -6.19
N GLY A 122 -16.51 19.83 -7.11
CA GLY A 122 -15.85 18.52 -7.10
C GLY A 122 -14.65 18.55 -8.03
N PRO A 123 -13.54 19.22 -7.70
CA PRO A 123 -12.30 18.94 -8.39
C PRO A 123 -11.93 17.51 -8.01
N ILE A 124 -11.53 16.72 -9.00
CA ILE A 124 -10.62 15.60 -8.76
C ILE A 124 -9.51 16.17 -7.89
N ALA A 125 -9.51 15.86 -6.60
CA ALA A 125 -8.57 16.43 -5.65
C ALA A 125 -7.19 15.83 -5.99
N VAL A 126 -6.44 16.53 -6.85
CA VAL A 126 -5.04 16.19 -7.13
C VAL A 126 -4.32 16.19 -5.78
N PRO A 127 -3.76 15.06 -5.35
CA PRO A 127 -3.13 14.98 -4.05
C PRO A 127 -1.96 15.97 -4.00
N THR A 128 -1.99 16.90 -3.05
CA THR A 128 -0.90 17.85 -2.79
C THR A 128 -0.28 17.54 -1.42
N GLY A 129 1.05 17.65 -1.32
CA GLY A 129 1.78 17.47 -0.06
C GLY A 129 2.25 16.03 0.23
N ALA A 130 2.50 15.73 1.51
CA ALA A 130 3.21 14.52 1.95
C ALA A 130 2.52 13.20 1.55
N GLY A 131 1.19 13.11 1.69
CA GLY A 131 0.43 11.91 1.33
C GLY A 131 0.49 11.55 -0.16
N PHE A 132 0.68 12.54 -1.04
CA PHE A 132 0.92 12.29 -2.47
C PHE A 132 2.21 11.50 -2.69
N TYR A 133 3.30 11.92 -2.04
CA TYR A 133 4.60 11.27 -2.21
C TYR A 133 4.60 9.84 -1.67
N VAL A 134 3.89 9.59 -0.57
CA VAL A 134 3.68 8.24 -0.04
C VAL A 134 2.92 7.38 -1.04
N LEU A 135 1.79 7.86 -1.56
CA LEU A 135 0.97 7.12 -2.53
C LEU A 135 1.72 6.88 -3.85
N ALA A 136 2.37 7.92 -4.39
CA ALA A 136 3.17 7.82 -5.62
C ALA A 136 4.35 6.86 -5.44
N GLY A 137 5.01 6.89 -4.27
CA GLY A 137 6.08 5.94 -3.93
C GLY A 137 5.58 4.50 -3.83
N LEU A 138 4.42 4.28 -3.20
CA LEU A 138 3.79 2.96 -3.12
C LEU A 138 3.38 2.43 -4.49
N ILE A 139 2.72 3.24 -5.31
CA ILE A 139 2.35 2.88 -6.68
C ILE A 139 3.61 2.58 -7.50
N GLY A 140 4.61 3.45 -7.45
CA GLY A 140 5.85 3.29 -8.21
C GLY A 140 6.61 2.03 -7.83
N THR A 141 6.76 1.76 -6.53
CA THR A 141 7.43 0.54 -6.05
C THR A 141 6.64 -0.73 -6.39
N CYS A 142 5.30 -0.71 -6.27
CA CYS A 142 4.46 -1.85 -6.64
C CYS A 142 4.45 -2.12 -8.15
N LEU A 143 4.33 -1.08 -8.98
CA LEU A 143 4.39 -1.20 -10.44
C LEU A 143 5.74 -1.72 -10.91
N LEU A 144 6.83 -1.19 -10.35
CA LEU A 144 8.17 -1.68 -10.63
C LEU A 144 8.30 -3.16 -10.26
N SER A 145 7.81 -3.54 -9.08
CA SER A 145 7.80 -4.92 -8.60
C SER A 145 7.06 -5.87 -9.57
N THR A 146 5.88 -5.46 -10.03
CA THR A 146 5.05 -6.23 -10.98
C THR A 146 5.67 -6.28 -12.37
N ALA A 147 6.23 -5.17 -12.87
CA ALA A 147 6.95 -5.15 -14.15
C ALA A 147 8.14 -6.11 -14.13
N ILE A 148 8.89 -6.15 -13.02
CA ILE A 148 9.99 -7.10 -12.85
C ILE A 148 9.47 -8.55 -12.80
N SER A 149 8.31 -8.81 -12.17
CA SER A 149 7.63 -10.11 -12.21
C SER A 149 7.39 -10.57 -13.65
N HIS A 150 6.76 -9.72 -14.47
CA HIS A 150 6.52 -10.02 -15.88
C HIS A 150 7.80 -10.20 -16.69
N LEU A 151 8.82 -9.36 -16.48
CA LEU A 151 10.10 -9.50 -17.17
C LEU A 151 10.79 -10.83 -16.86
N LEU A 152 10.74 -11.30 -15.61
CA LEU A 152 11.27 -12.61 -15.27
C LEU A 152 10.45 -13.73 -15.90
N TYR A 153 9.12 -13.62 -15.92
CA TYR A 153 8.25 -14.60 -16.57
C TYR A 153 8.55 -14.72 -18.07
N LEU A 154 8.61 -13.59 -18.79
CA LEU A 154 8.89 -13.58 -20.24
C LEU A 154 10.28 -14.12 -20.58
N ARG A 155 11.29 -13.88 -19.72
CA ARG A 155 12.63 -14.46 -19.91
C ARG A 155 12.61 -15.98 -19.82
N LEU A 156 11.82 -16.54 -18.90
CA LEU A 156 11.70 -17.99 -18.74
C LEU A 156 11.01 -18.63 -19.94
N VAL A 157 9.88 -18.05 -20.38
CA VAL A 157 9.17 -18.54 -21.57
C VAL A 157 10.08 -18.51 -22.82
N ARG A 158 10.96 -17.52 -22.93
CA ARG A 158 11.94 -17.43 -24.03
C ARG A 158 13.08 -18.46 -23.93
N GLU A 159 13.48 -18.84 -22.72
CA GLU A 159 14.53 -19.85 -22.51
C GLU A 159 14.00 -21.29 -22.73
N GLU A 160 12.70 -21.50 -22.60
CA GLU A 160 12.02 -22.79 -22.83
C GLU A 160 11.61 -23.04 -24.30
N ALA A 161 11.66 -22.01 -25.15
CA ALA A 161 11.31 -22.05 -26.58
C ALA A 161 12.55 -22.17 -27.49
#